data_AF-A0A8S0XYE0-F1
#
_entry.id   AF-A0A8S0XYE0-F1
#
_cell.length_a   1.000
_cell.length_b   1.000
_cell.length_c   1.000
_cell.angle_alpha   90.00
_cell.angle_beta   90.00
_cell.angle_gamma   90.00
#
_symmetry.space_group_name_H-M   'P 1'
#
loop_
_entity.id
_entity.type
_entity.pdbx_description
1 polymer ?
#
loop_
_entity_poly.entity_id
_entity_poly.type
_entity_poly.pdbx_seq_one_letter_code
_entity_poly.pdbx_strand_id
1 'polypeptide(L)'
;MEKLNRPALTTQTSGIISRMPKVLVANRGEIAIRILRSARELGWDTVAVYSEDDASHAGFADEAVKLNSVSDFMNVESIVNAAIQTQSTHLHPGYGFLSENPALPIALSQATNGRPLSLGLTAIFVSPRIESYARFNGGLFILDLNKAPWGCGTWPAFWTVGNDWPWNGEIDVIEGVHDNQHNQVAWHTAPGCQLDPSANFTGNIADGGGYQHRDCNSFINHNAGCGATEWSRASYGLLFDEQGGGVFVMKWDENSIAVWSFFRAAVPKDIGEGTPNPSEWGLPSAVLSSSMCDIPRFFKNHAIIFGV
;
A
#
# COMPACT_ATOMS: atom_id res chain seq x y z
N MET A 1 34.70 1.12 -11.11
CA MET A 1 33.66 0.15 -11.48
C MET A 1 33.39 0.30 -12.96
N GLU A 2 33.40 -0.83 -13.64
CA GLU A 2 33.39 -0.97 -15.10
C GLU A 2 32.06 -0.48 -15.69
N LYS A 3 32.11 0.42 -16.68
CA LYS A 3 30.92 0.85 -17.43
C LYS A 3 30.50 -0.33 -18.32
N LEU A 4 29.46 -1.05 -17.91
CA LEU A 4 28.81 -2.05 -18.76
C LEU A 4 28.31 -1.38 -20.04
N ASN A 5 28.76 -1.86 -21.20
CA ASN A 5 28.30 -1.41 -22.51
C ASN A 5 26.80 -1.68 -22.67
N ARG A 6 26.02 -0.61 -22.92
CA ARG A 6 24.57 -0.67 -23.13
C ARG A 6 24.26 -1.19 -24.56
N PRO A 7 23.33 -2.14 -24.75
CA PRO A 7 22.81 -2.46 -26.08
C PRO A 7 21.91 -1.32 -26.57
N ALA A 8 22.06 -0.93 -27.84
CA ALA A 8 21.18 0.04 -28.48
C ALA A 8 19.82 -0.61 -28.81
N LEU A 9 18.73 -0.05 -28.29
CA LEU A 9 17.37 -0.41 -28.70
C LEU A 9 17.10 0.14 -30.11
N THR A 10 16.85 -0.76 -31.05
CA THR A 10 16.45 -0.47 -32.43
C THR A 10 14.97 -0.05 -32.52
N THR A 11 14.69 0.79 -33.51
CA THR A 11 13.50 1.62 -33.66
C THR A 11 12.29 0.96 -34.36
N GLN A 12 11.09 1.39 -33.93
CA GLN A 12 9.93 1.87 -34.74
C GLN A 12 8.57 1.22 -34.41
N THR A 13 7.59 2.02 -33.96
CA THR A 13 6.45 2.53 -34.77
C THR A 13 5.50 3.40 -33.91
N SER A 14 4.88 4.42 -34.52
CA SER A 14 3.87 5.36 -33.98
C SER A 14 4.35 6.49 -33.04
N GLY A 15 4.66 7.66 -33.63
CA GLY A 15 4.18 9.00 -33.21
C GLY A 15 4.47 9.57 -31.81
N ILE A 16 4.95 8.79 -30.85
CA ILE A 16 5.34 9.24 -29.51
C ILE A 16 6.83 8.91 -29.41
N ILE A 17 7.68 9.94 -29.29
CA ILE A 17 9.08 9.73 -28.94
C ILE A 17 9.08 9.04 -27.58
N SER A 18 9.29 7.72 -27.53
CA SER A 18 9.40 6.97 -26.28
C SER A 18 10.73 7.35 -25.63
N ARG A 19 10.72 8.47 -24.90
CA ARG A 19 11.87 8.90 -24.11
C ARG A 19 12.14 7.81 -23.07
N MET A 20 13.40 7.39 -22.90
CA MET A 20 13.76 6.45 -21.84
C MET A 20 13.30 7.02 -20.49
N PRO A 21 12.67 6.21 -19.63
CA PRO A 21 12.26 6.66 -18.31
C PRO A 21 13.44 7.26 -17.54
N LYS A 22 13.21 8.39 -16.86
CA LYS A 22 14.20 9.10 -16.07
C LYS A 22 13.67 9.41 -14.67
N VAL A 23 14.29 8.93 -13.61
CA VAL A 23 13.80 9.12 -12.23
C VAL A 23 14.65 10.10 -11.44
N LEU A 24 14.01 11.09 -10.81
CA LEU A 24 14.60 11.89 -9.73
C LEU A 24 14.39 11.21 -8.39
N VAL A 25 15.46 11.03 -7.63
CA VAL A 25 15.43 10.47 -6.28
C VAL A 25 15.65 11.58 -5.26
N ALA A 26 14.56 12.06 -4.65
CA ALA A 26 14.56 12.99 -3.53
C ALA A 26 14.77 12.25 -2.20
N ASN A 27 15.84 11.47 -2.14
CA ASN A 27 16.24 10.73 -0.95
C ASN A 27 17.77 10.86 -0.78
N ARG A 28 18.30 10.41 0.36
CA ARG A 28 19.70 10.59 0.74
C ARG A 28 20.41 9.32 1.16
N GLY A 29 21.73 9.35 1.11
CA GLY A 29 22.60 8.29 1.63
C GLY A 29 22.36 6.92 0.97
N GLU A 30 22.50 5.86 1.77
CA GLU A 30 22.51 4.48 1.27
C GLU A 30 21.18 4.05 0.62
N ILE A 31 20.05 4.57 1.10
CA ILE A 31 18.72 4.31 0.51
C ILE A 31 18.64 4.90 -0.89
N ALA A 32 19.11 6.14 -1.09
CA ALA A 32 19.15 6.75 -2.42
C ALA A 32 20.01 5.92 -3.38
N ILE A 33 21.16 5.40 -2.93
CA ILE A 33 22.03 4.55 -3.75
C ILE A 33 21.30 3.28 -4.20
N ARG A 34 20.52 2.63 -3.32
CA ARG A 34 19.74 1.43 -3.68
C ARG A 34 18.72 1.73 -4.77
N ILE A 35 17.95 2.80 -4.62
CA ILE A 35 16.93 3.22 -5.60
C ILE A 35 17.59 3.54 -6.94
N LEU A 36 18.68 4.30 -6.94
CA LEU A 36 19.42 4.67 -8.16
C LEU A 36 19.97 3.43 -8.89
N ARG A 37 20.49 2.44 -8.15
CA ARG A 37 20.96 1.18 -8.74
C ARG A 37 19.82 0.39 -9.36
N SER A 38 18.71 0.21 -8.63
CA SER A 38 17.54 -0.51 -9.15
C SER A 38 16.96 0.17 -10.40
N ALA A 39 16.86 1.49 -10.41
CA ALA A 39 16.42 2.22 -11.59
C ALA A 39 17.37 2.02 -12.79
N ARG A 40 18.69 2.04 -12.55
CA ARG A 40 19.68 1.77 -13.61
C ARG A 40 19.62 0.33 -14.12
N GLU A 41 19.36 -0.66 -13.25
CA GLU A 41 19.15 -2.06 -13.64
C GLU A 41 17.92 -2.24 -14.55
N LEU A 42 16.88 -1.42 -14.35
CA LEU A 42 15.71 -1.35 -15.22
C LEU A 42 15.96 -0.56 -16.53
N GLY A 43 17.17 -0.03 -16.71
CA GLY A 43 17.54 0.77 -17.88
C GLY A 43 17.03 2.21 -17.85
N TRP A 44 16.65 2.73 -16.68
CA TRP A 44 16.17 4.10 -16.52
C TRP A 44 17.35 5.06 -16.31
N ASP A 45 17.22 6.29 -16.82
CA ASP A 45 18.15 7.37 -16.50
C ASP A 45 17.86 7.86 -15.07
N THR A 46 18.91 8.26 -14.34
CA THR A 46 18.80 8.53 -12.91
C THR A 46 19.30 9.91 -12.53
N VAL A 47 18.56 10.57 -11.65
CA VAL A 47 18.89 11.90 -11.11
C VAL A 47 18.89 11.82 -9.57
N ALA A 48 19.97 12.27 -8.94
CA ALA A 48 20.01 12.47 -7.49
C ALA A 48 19.85 13.97 -7.15
N VAL A 49 19.18 14.28 -6.04
CA VAL A 49 19.34 15.58 -5.39
C VAL A 49 20.26 15.44 -4.18
N TYR A 50 21.03 16.48 -3.88
CA TYR A 50 22.03 16.42 -2.81
C TYR A 50 22.29 17.80 -2.19
N SER A 51 22.87 17.86 -1.00
CA SER A 51 23.37 19.11 -0.39
C SER A 51 24.89 19.05 -0.22
N GLU A 52 25.56 20.19 0.03
CA GLU A 52 27.02 20.25 0.22
C GLU A 52 27.53 19.18 1.21
N ASP A 53 26.87 19.06 2.36
CA ASP A 53 27.26 18.14 3.44
C ASP A 53 26.73 16.70 3.26
N ASP A 54 26.02 16.42 2.16
CA ASP A 54 25.42 15.11 1.90
C ASP A 54 25.32 14.82 0.40
N ALA A 55 26.48 14.49 -0.17
CA ALA A 55 26.67 14.22 -1.59
C ALA A 55 27.08 12.77 -1.90
N SER A 56 27.18 11.91 -0.88
CA SER A 56 27.76 10.56 -1.01
C SER A 56 27.04 9.68 -2.04
N HIS A 57 25.72 9.83 -2.17
CA HIS A 57 24.87 9.10 -3.12
C HIS A 57 24.84 9.73 -4.51
N ALA A 58 25.19 11.02 -4.65
CA ALA A 58 25.05 11.77 -5.90
C ALA A 58 25.88 11.14 -7.04
N GLY A 59 27.07 10.61 -6.73
CA GLY A 59 27.94 9.93 -7.70
C GLY A 59 27.41 8.61 -8.24
N PHE A 60 26.30 8.09 -7.70
CA PHE A 60 25.63 6.88 -8.21
C PHE A 60 24.55 7.17 -9.24
N ALA A 61 24.14 8.43 -9.43
CA ALA A 61 23.18 8.82 -10.44
C ALA A 61 23.86 9.15 -11.79
N ASP A 62 23.08 9.26 -12.87
CA ASP A 62 23.57 9.75 -14.17
C ASP A 62 23.68 11.29 -14.18
N GLU A 63 22.79 11.96 -13.44
CA GLU A 63 22.79 13.40 -13.20
C GLU A 63 22.60 13.70 -11.70
N ALA A 64 23.08 14.86 -11.24
CA ALA A 64 22.88 15.29 -9.86
C ALA A 64 22.54 16.78 -9.79
N VAL A 65 21.57 17.13 -8.94
CA VAL A 65 21.13 18.51 -8.69
C VAL A 65 21.45 18.89 -7.25
N LYS A 66 22.25 19.94 -7.08
CA LYS A 66 22.57 20.48 -5.77
C LYS A 66 21.41 21.33 -5.25
N LEU A 67 20.96 21.03 -4.05
CA LEU A 67 20.03 21.82 -3.27
C LEU A 67 20.75 22.86 -2.42
N ASN A 68 20.06 23.93 -2.03
CA ASN A 68 20.68 25.02 -1.25
C ASN A 68 20.92 24.61 0.20
N SER A 69 20.08 23.73 0.74
CA SER A 69 20.17 23.26 2.12
C SER A 69 19.70 21.82 2.28
N VAL A 70 20.05 21.19 3.41
CA VAL A 70 19.52 19.87 3.79
C VAL A 70 17.99 19.90 3.97
N SER A 71 17.42 21.03 4.42
CA SER A 71 15.97 21.17 4.55
C SER A 71 15.24 21.20 3.19
N ASP A 72 15.94 21.49 2.09
CA ASP A 72 15.31 21.56 0.77
C ASP A 72 14.88 20.19 0.23
N PHE A 73 15.41 19.09 0.80
CA PHE A 73 14.88 17.74 0.53
C PHE A 73 13.39 17.63 0.85
N MET A 74 12.89 18.55 1.68
CA MET A 74 11.53 18.60 2.21
C MET A 74 10.72 19.75 1.61
N ASN A 75 11.35 20.56 0.76
CA ASN A 75 10.72 21.71 0.12
C ASN A 75 10.14 21.28 -1.23
N VAL A 76 8.81 21.30 -1.32
CA VAL A 76 8.07 20.90 -2.53
C VAL A 76 8.52 21.67 -3.77
N GLU A 77 8.70 22.98 -3.66
CA GLU A 77 9.12 23.82 -4.79
C GLU A 77 10.53 23.45 -5.27
N SER A 78 11.48 23.27 -4.35
CA SER A 78 12.85 22.85 -4.67
C SER A 78 12.87 21.52 -5.43
N ILE A 79 12.10 20.53 -4.97
CA ILE A 79 12.05 19.20 -5.60
C ILE A 79 11.34 19.23 -6.95
N VAL A 80 10.22 19.94 -7.06
CA VAL A 80 9.50 20.12 -8.33
C VAL A 80 10.38 20.84 -9.36
N ASN A 81 11.06 21.90 -8.95
CA ASN A 81 11.99 22.63 -9.82
C ASN A 81 13.15 21.75 -10.28
N ALA A 82 13.73 20.94 -9.39
CA ALA A 82 14.77 19.98 -9.76
C ALA A 82 14.25 18.95 -10.78
N ALA A 83 13.04 18.41 -10.57
CA ALA A 83 12.44 17.44 -11.49
C ALA A 83 12.14 18.04 -12.88
N ILE A 84 11.70 19.30 -12.93
CA ILE A 84 11.47 20.05 -14.18
C ILE A 84 12.80 20.32 -14.89
N GLN A 85 13.78 20.83 -14.14
CA GLN A 85 15.11 21.17 -14.67
C GLN A 85 15.77 19.97 -15.34
N THR A 86 15.67 18.79 -14.72
CA THR A 86 16.28 17.57 -15.24
C THR A 86 15.39 16.86 -16.24
N GLN A 87 14.18 17.38 -16.49
CA GLN A 87 13.17 16.74 -17.34
C GLN A 87 12.96 15.28 -16.95
N SER A 88 12.94 15.03 -15.63
CA SER A 88 12.69 13.69 -15.14
C SER A 88 11.32 13.25 -15.63
N THR A 89 11.18 11.96 -15.86
CA THR A 89 9.91 11.32 -16.17
C THR A 89 9.34 10.63 -14.93
N HIS A 90 10.06 10.60 -13.81
CA HIS A 90 9.61 10.02 -12.56
C HIS A 90 10.21 10.77 -11.37
N LEU A 91 9.50 10.79 -10.24
CA LEU A 91 9.98 11.33 -8.98
C LEU A 91 9.76 10.30 -7.88
N HIS A 92 10.83 9.92 -7.19
CA HIS A 92 10.80 9.22 -5.92
C HIS A 92 10.99 10.24 -4.79
N PRO A 93 9.94 10.68 -4.08
CA PRO A 93 9.98 11.77 -3.11
C PRO A 93 10.68 11.46 -1.77
N GLY A 94 11.18 10.22 -1.59
CA GLY A 94 11.79 9.79 -0.32
C GLY A 94 10.74 9.36 0.71
N TYR A 95 11.15 8.61 1.72
CA TYR A 95 10.25 8.17 2.80
C TYR A 95 10.09 9.26 3.86
N GLY A 96 8.85 9.49 4.30
CA GLY A 96 8.49 10.47 5.32
C GLY A 96 8.36 11.90 4.76
N PHE A 97 7.41 12.65 5.31
CA PHE A 97 7.17 14.08 5.10
C PHE A 97 6.89 14.56 3.67
N LEU A 98 7.83 14.49 2.71
CA LEU A 98 7.60 14.97 1.33
C LEU A 98 6.61 14.05 0.60
N SER A 99 6.74 12.74 0.84
CA SER A 99 5.80 11.71 0.39
C SER A 99 4.42 11.78 1.06
N GLU A 100 4.36 12.36 2.24
CA GLU A 100 3.14 12.53 3.04
C GLU A 100 2.51 13.92 2.84
N ASN A 101 3.17 14.80 2.07
CA ASN A 101 2.72 16.17 1.87
C ASN A 101 1.84 16.27 0.61
N PRO A 102 0.52 16.50 0.74
CA PRO A 102 -0.38 16.59 -0.40
C PRO A 102 -0.05 17.76 -1.34
N ALA A 103 0.72 18.76 -0.88
CA ALA A 103 1.18 19.85 -1.73
C ALA A 103 2.10 19.37 -2.86
N LEU A 104 2.83 18.25 -2.68
CA LEU A 104 3.72 17.72 -3.71
C LEU A 104 2.98 17.25 -4.97
N PRO A 105 2.02 16.30 -4.92
CA PRO A 105 1.28 15.90 -6.12
C PRO A 105 0.48 17.05 -6.74
N ILE A 106 -0.04 17.99 -5.92
CA ILE A 106 -0.74 19.19 -6.40
C ILE A 106 0.23 20.09 -7.21
N ALA A 107 1.42 20.38 -6.67
CA ALA A 107 2.42 21.21 -7.33
C ALA A 107 2.93 20.56 -8.64
N LEU A 108 3.13 19.24 -8.65
CA LEU A 108 3.48 18.49 -9.87
C LEU A 108 2.37 18.57 -10.92
N SER A 109 1.09 18.49 -10.51
CA SER A 109 -0.05 18.64 -11.42
C SER A 109 -0.20 20.08 -11.97
N GLN A 110 0.11 21.10 -11.17
CA GLN A 110 0.05 22.50 -11.59
C GLN A 110 1.20 22.85 -12.53
N ALA A 111 2.41 22.41 -12.23
CA ALA A 111 3.59 22.59 -13.08
C ALA A 111 3.42 21.95 -14.48
N THR A 112 2.51 20.99 -14.60
CA THR A 112 2.20 20.26 -15.85
C THR A 112 0.92 20.75 -16.53
N ASN A 113 0.31 21.85 -16.06
CA ASN A 113 -0.92 22.47 -16.59
C ASN A 113 -2.10 21.48 -16.71
N GLY A 114 -2.24 20.55 -15.77
CA GLY A 114 -3.38 19.61 -15.72
C GLY A 114 -3.48 18.62 -16.88
N ARG A 115 -2.41 18.47 -17.69
CA ARG A 115 -2.34 17.45 -18.75
C ARG A 115 -1.72 16.17 -18.19
N PRO A 116 -2.17 14.98 -18.62
CA PRO A 116 -1.35 13.77 -18.52
C PRO A 116 0.00 14.07 -19.14
N LEU A 117 1.04 13.68 -18.42
CA LEU A 117 2.40 14.21 -18.48
C LEU A 117 3.01 14.25 -19.88
N SER A 118 2.88 15.38 -20.58
CA SER A 118 3.55 15.58 -21.88
C SER A 118 5.05 15.88 -21.76
N LEU A 119 5.57 15.95 -20.52
CA LEU A 119 7.00 15.95 -20.17
C LEU A 119 7.51 14.55 -19.75
N GLY A 120 6.62 13.55 -19.73
CA GLY A 120 6.91 12.19 -19.29
C GLY A 120 6.91 11.97 -17.77
N LEU A 121 6.76 13.00 -16.93
CA LEU A 121 6.89 12.97 -15.46
C LEU A 121 5.85 12.12 -14.67
N THR A 122 5.73 10.81 -14.89
CA THR A 122 5.00 9.87 -14.03
C THR A 122 5.56 9.92 -12.60
N ALA A 123 4.96 10.71 -11.71
CA ALA A 123 5.30 10.68 -10.29
C ALA A 123 5.25 9.23 -9.80
N ILE A 124 6.33 8.72 -9.18
CA ILE A 124 6.23 7.50 -8.41
C ILE A 124 5.44 7.92 -7.18
N PHE A 125 4.20 7.44 -7.12
CA PHE A 125 3.33 7.61 -5.96
C PHE A 125 4.09 7.13 -4.74
N VAL A 126 4.18 7.98 -3.72
CA VAL A 126 4.52 7.50 -2.39
C VAL A 126 3.29 7.53 -1.55
N SER A 127 2.99 6.37 -1.01
CA SER A 127 1.93 6.21 -0.06
C SER A 127 2.40 6.56 1.34
N PRO A 128 1.62 7.33 2.11
CA PRO A 128 1.80 7.35 3.56
C PRO A 128 1.58 5.95 4.12
N ARG A 129 2.42 5.54 5.08
CA ARG A 129 2.14 4.42 5.99
C ARG A 129 1.88 5.02 7.37
N ILE A 130 0.62 5.14 7.74
CA ILE A 130 0.22 5.70 9.03
C ILE A 130 0.06 4.55 10.01
N GLU A 131 0.67 4.66 11.18
CA GLU A 131 0.58 3.66 12.25
C GLU A 131 0.04 4.30 13.53
N SER A 132 -0.88 3.62 14.22
CA SER A 132 -1.39 4.09 15.51
C SER A 132 -0.34 4.00 16.60
N TYR A 133 -0.26 5.02 17.46
CA TYR A 133 0.54 4.93 18.69
C TYR A 133 -0.01 3.90 19.67
N ALA A 134 -1.34 3.80 19.76
CA ALA A 134 -2.01 2.83 20.61
C ALA A 134 -1.80 1.41 20.05
N ARG A 135 -1.77 0.44 20.97
CA ARG A 135 -1.66 -0.98 20.67
C ARG A 135 -2.84 -1.75 21.26
N PHE A 136 -3.26 -2.81 20.60
CA PHE A 136 -4.48 -3.55 20.91
C PHE A 136 -4.23 -5.05 21.01
N ASN A 137 -5.08 -5.75 21.79
CA ASN A 137 -5.09 -7.21 21.94
C ASN A 137 -6.50 -7.80 21.72
N GLY A 138 -7.39 -7.01 21.12
CA GLY A 138 -8.82 -7.28 21.03
C GLY A 138 -9.62 -5.99 21.01
N GLY A 139 -10.87 -6.07 20.55
CA GLY A 139 -11.80 -4.96 20.50
C GLY A 139 -12.75 -5.03 19.31
N LEU A 140 -13.53 -3.97 19.16
CA LEU A 140 -14.36 -3.70 18.00
C LEU A 140 -13.85 -2.45 17.30
N PHE A 141 -13.37 -2.61 16.08
CA PHE A 141 -12.75 -1.56 15.28
C PHE A 141 -13.66 -1.25 14.11
N ILE A 142 -14.09 0.00 13.99
CA ILE A 142 -15.02 0.45 12.96
C ILE A 142 -14.33 1.50 12.12
N LEU A 143 -14.23 1.25 10.82
CA LEU A 143 -13.68 2.15 9.83
C LEU A 143 -14.78 2.55 8.85
N ASP A 144 -15.19 3.82 8.91
CA ASP A 144 -16.12 4.43 7.95
C ASP A 144 -15.33 5.18 6.87
N LEU A 145 -15.51 4.77 5.61
CA LEU A 145 -14.83 5.35 4.46
C LEU A 145 -15.82 5.82 3.41
N ASN A 146 -15.61 7.03 2.89
CA ASN A 146 -16.29 7.48 1.67
C ASN A 146 -15.69 6.84 0.41
N LYS A 147 -14.38 6.54 0.43
CA LYS A 147 -13.61 5.94 -0.67
C LYS A 147 -12.41 5.16 -0.13
N ALA A 148 -11.94 4.19 -0.90
CA ALA A 148 -10.68 3.50 -0.68
C ALA A 148 -9.82 3.60 -1.95
N PRO A 149 -8.48 3.62 -1.90
CA PRO A 149 -7.67 3.57 -3.11
C PRO A 149 -7.91 2.25 -3.86
N TRP A 150 -7.75 2.27 -5.18
CA TRP A 150 -7.77 1.10 -6.07
C TRP A 150 -7.23 1.51 -7.45
N GLY A 151 -6.79 0.54 -8.25
CA GLY A 151 -6.32 0.77 -9.62
C GLY A 151 -5.02 0.04 -9.95
N CYS A 152 -4.74 -0.10 -11.24
CA CYS A 152 -3.56 -0.82 -11.73
C CYS A 152 -2.26 -0.32 -11.08
N GLY A 153 -1.54 -1.22 -10.41
CA GLY A 153 -0.24 -0.92 -9.78
C GLY A 153 -0.35 -0.34 -8.37
N THR A 154 -1.55 -0.30 -7.79
CA THR A 154 -1.78 0.05 -6.37
C THR A 154 -1.94 -1.21 -5.52
N TRP A 155 -1.57 -1.12 -4.24
CA TRP A 155 -1.83 -2.15 -3.23
C TRP A 155 -2.22 -1.51 -1.88
N PRO A 156 -3.42 -0.91 -1.79
CA PRO A 156 -3.93 -0.31 -0.56
C PRO A 156 -4.34 -1.35 0.47
N ALA A 157 -4.02 -1.02 1.71
CA ALA A 157 -4.36 -1.82 2.88
C ALA A 157 -4.81 -0.96 4.07
N PHE A 158 -5.86 -1.44 4.74
CA PHE A 158 -6.17 -1.11 6.12
C PHE A 158 -6.04 -2.39 6.93
N TRP A 159 -5.06 -2.41 7.81
CA TRP A 159 -4.62 -3.64 8.47
C TRP A 159 -4.09 -3.36 9.87
N THR A 160 -3.77 -4.42 10.60
CA THR A 160 -3.13 -4.31 11.91
C THR A 160 -1.97 -5.27 12.04
N VAL A 161 -0.90 -4.86 12.73
CA VAL A 161 0.33 -5.66 12.89
C VAL A 161 0.83 -5.71 14.32
N GLY A 162 1.18 -6.90 14.77
CA GLY A 162 1.93 -7.12 16.01
C GLY A 162 3.36 -6.57 15.94
N ASN A 163 3.96 -6.31 17.10
CA ASN A 163 5.32 -5.75 17.22
C ASN A 163 6.46 -6.73 16.90
N ASP A 164 6.17 -8.00 16.62
CA ASP A 164 7.13 -9.06 16.28
C ASP A 164 6.54 -9.94 15.19
N TRP A 165 6.55 -9.42 13.96
CA TRP A 165 5.94 -10.10 12.82
C TRP A 165 6.78 -11.32 12.37
N PRO A 166 6.18 -12.47 12.02
CA PRO A 166 4.74 -12.78 12.04
C PRO A 166 4.26 -13.46 13.34
N TRP A 167 5.10 -13.52 14.38
CA TRP A 167 4.81 -14.23 15.64
C TRP A 167 3.67 -13.62 16.45
N ASN A 168 3.51 -12.30 16.35
CA ASN A 168 2.42 -11.56 16.97
C ASN A 168 1.33 -11.17 15.97
N GLY A 169 1.33 -11.74 14.78
CA GLY A 169 0.21 -11.70 13.84
C GLY A 169 0.10 -10.43 13.00
N GLU A 170 -0.64 -10.57 11.91
CA GLU A 170 -1.12 -9.48 11.04
C GLU A 170 -2.55 -9.80 10.58
N ILE A 171 -3.39 -8.77 10.54
CA ILE A 171 -4.81 -8.87 10.17
C ILE A 171 -5.10 -7.80 9.11
N ASP A 172 -5.39 -8.23 7.89
CA ASP A 172 -5.73 -7.36 6.77
C ASP A 172 -7.24 -7.26 6.65
N VAL A 173 -7.79 -6.10 6.99
CA VAL A 173 -9.24 -5.87 7.02
C VAL A 173 -9.74 -5.38 5.67
N ILE A 174 -8.96 -4.50 5.04
CA ILE A 174 -9.13 -4.11 3.64
C ILE A 174 -7.80 -4.35 2.94
N GLU A 175 -7.81 -5.14 1.87
CA GLU A 175 -6.63 -5.33 1.02
C GLU A 175 -7.07 -5.67 -0.41
N GLY A 176 -6.38 -5.09 -1.39
CA GLY A 176 -6.56 -5.42 -2.79
C GLY A 176 -5.37 -4.98 -3.63
N VAL A 177 -5.16 -5.64 -4.75
CA VAL A 177 -4.11 -5.31 -5.72
C VAL A 177 -4.72 -4.96 -7.07
N HIS A 178 -4.07 -4.07 -7.81
CA HIS A 178 -4.47 -3.72 -9.18
C HIS A 178 -5.95 -3.30 -9.28
N ASP A 179 -6.69 -3.91 -10.19
CA ASP A 179 -8.10 -3.69 -10.48
C ASP A 179 -9.01 -4.75 -9.83
N ASN A 180 -8.57 -5.36 -8.73
CA ASN A 180 -9.41 -6.20 -7.88
C ASN A 180 -10.76 -5.50 -7.64
N GLN A 181 -11.83 -6.29 -7.70
CA GLN A 181 -13.20 -5.80 -7.59
C GLN A 181 -13.89 -6.25 -6.30
N HIS A 182 -13.16 -7.01 -5.48
CA HIS A 182 -13.61 -7.60 -4.25
C HIS A 182 -12.53 -7.36 -3.21
N ASN A 183 -12.93 -6.98 -2.00
CA ASN A 183 -12.00 -6.90 -0.89
C ASN A 183 -11.52 -8.30 -0.50
N GLN A 184 -10.27 -8.40 -0.06
CA GLN A 184 -9.74 -9.60 0.55
C GLN A 184 -9.42 -9.32 2.03
N VAL A 185 -9.89 -10.22 2.91
CA VAL A 185 -9.50 -10.24 4.32
C VAL A 185 -8.48 -11.35 4.49
N ALA A 186 -7.35 -11.05 5.11
CA ALA A 186 -6.27 -12.01 5.31
C ALA A 186 -5.71 -11.99 6.73
N TRP A 187 -5.08 -13.09 7.10
CA TRP A 187 -4.38 -13.28 8.36
C TRP A 187 -3.03 -13.93 8.12
N HIS A 188 -2.02 -13.38 8.79
CA HIS A 188 -0.64 -13.81 8.70
C HIS A 188 -0.13 -14.14 10.10
N THR A 189 0.44 -15.33 10.27
CA THR A 189 0.92 -15.83 11.57
C THR A 189 2.22 -16.63 11.41
N ALA A 190 2.85 -16.93 12.54
CA ALA A 190 3.79 -18.05 12.63
C ALA A 190 3.09 -19.42 12.40
N PRO A 191 3.83 -20.53 12.20
CA PRO A 191 3.23 -21.84 11.92
C PRO A 191 2.28 -22.32 13.03
N GLY A 192 1.15 -22.93 12.62
CA GLY A 192 0.21 -23.60 13.53
C GLY A 192 -1.17 -22.95 13.67
N CYS A 193 -1.55 -22.04 12.77
CA CYS A 193 -2.88 -21.43 12.69
C CYS A 193 -3.49 -21.73 11.32
N GLN A 194 -4.74 -22.17 11.28
CA GLN A 194 -5.45 -22.44 10.03
C GLN A 194 -6.86 -21.84 10.05
N LEU A 195 -7.32 -21.44 8.86
CA LEU A 195 -8.69 -21.06 8.62
C LEU A 195 -9.57 -22.31 8.52
N ASP A 196 -10.61 -22.33 9.36
CA ASP A 196 -11.58 -23.41 9.43
C ASP A 196 -12.57 -23.33 8.27
N PRO A 197 -12.58 -24.28 7.32
CA PRO A 197 -13.45 -24.24 6.15
C PRO A 197 -14.92 -24.53 6.51
N SER A 198 -15.20 -24.97 7.74
CA SER A 198 -16.55 -25.19 8.24
C SER A 198 -17.13 -23.98 8.97
N ALA A 199 -16.34 -22.91 9.16
CA ALA A 199 -16.81 -21.68 9.75
C ALA A 199 -17.83 -20.98 8.83
N ASN A 200 -18.86 -20.36 9.43
CA ASN A 200 -19.90 -19.66 8.69
C ASN A 200 -19.51 -18.20 8.45
N PHE A 201 -19.25 -17.85 7.19
CA PHE A 201 -19.07 -16.48 6.71
C PHE A 201 -19.58 -16.38 5.28
N THR A 202 -19.82 -15.16 4.79
CA THR A 202 -20.44 -14.93 3.48
C THR A 202 -19.46 -14.88 2.31
N GLY A 203 -18.19 -14.57 2.57
CA GLY A 203 -17.12 -14.60 1.57
C GLY A 203 -16.72 -16.03 1.16
N ASN A 204 -15.84 -16.12 0.16
CA ASN A 204 -15.24 -17.39 -0.26
C ASN A 204 -13.82 -17.48 0.27
N ILE A 205 -13.37 -18.67 0.67
CA ILE A 205 -11.95 -18.88 1.00
C ILE A 205 -11.10 -18.42 -0.18
N ALA A 206 -10.12 -17.55 0.10
CA ALA A 206 -9.27 -16.98 -0.94
C ALA A 206 -8.53 -18.10 -1.69
N ASP A 207 -8.47 -17.97 -3.01
CA ASP A 207 -7.76 -18.89 -3.88
C ASP A 207 -6.72 -18.13 -4.73
N GLY A 208 -5.61 -18.79 -5.01
CA GLY A 208 -4.52 -18.18 -5.75
C GLY A 208 -3.30 -19.08 -5.82
N GLY A 209 -2.60 -19.07 -6.96
CA GLY A 209 -1.42 -19.93 -7.14
C GLY A 209 -1.73 -21.44 -7.18
N GLY A 210 -3.00 -21.82 -7.43
CA GLY A 210 -3.42 -23.21 -7.59
C GLY A 210 -3.84 -23.93 -6.30
N TYR A 211 -4.03 -23.22 -5.19
CA TYR A 211 -4.50 -23.78 -3.91
C TYR A 211 -5.38 -22.79 -3.14
N GLN A 212 -6.10 -23.29 -2.13
CA GLN A 212 -6.90 -22.48 -1.21
C GLN A 212 -6.03 -21.96 -0.05
N HIS A 213 -6.13 -20.67 0.24
CA HIS A 213 -5.34 -19.97 1.27
C HIS A 213 -5.94 -20.23 2.66
N ARG A 214 -5.64 -21.41 3.21
CA ARG A 214 -6.14 -21.86 4.53
C ARG A 214 -5.08 -21.91 5.62
N ASP A 215 -3.81 -21.97 5.27
CA ASP A 215 -2.71 -21.99 6.25
C ASP A 215 -2.18 -20.57 6.43
N CYS A 216 -2.32 -20.02 7.63
CA CYS A 216 -2.00 -18.63 7.92
C CYS A 216 -0.49 -18.38 8.05
N ASN A 217 0.33 -19.43 7.93
CA ASN A 217 1.79 -19.37 8.07
C ASN A 217 2.46 -18.49 6.99
N SER A 218 3.04 -17.37 7.41
CA SER A 218 3.75 -16.42 6.55
C SER A 218 5.02 -16.95 5.90
N PHE A 219 5.60 -18.06 6.39
CA PHE A 219 6.85 -18.61 5.88
C PHE A 219 6.70 -19.54 4.67
N ILE A 220 5.47 -19.87 4.28
CA ILE A 220 5.17 -20.75 3.15
C ILE A 220 4.39 -19.99 2.07
N ASN A 221 4.20 -20.62 0.91
CA ASN A 221 3.20 -20.17 -0.07
C ASN A 221 3.39 -18.70 -0.52
N HIS A 222 4.64 -18.21 -0.54
CA HIS A 222 4.98 -16.83 -0.86
C HIS A 222 4.31 -15.79 0.06
N ASN A 223 4.15 -16.11 1.35
CA ASN A 223 3.46 -15.26 2.34
C ASN A 223 2.01 -14.95 1.94
N ALA A 224 1.30 -15.90 1.33
CA ALA A 224 -0.12 -15.73 1.00
C ALA A 224 -1.01 -15.61 2.25
N GLY A 225 -0.58 -16.19 3.38
CA GLY A 225 -1.40 -16.28 4.58
C GLY A 225 -2.67 -17.12 4.35
N CYS A 226 -3.65 -16.92 5.22
CA CYS A 226 -4.99 -17.49 5.06
C CYS A 226 -6.00 -16.35 4.94
N GLY A 227 -7.09 -16.56 4.21
CA GLY A 227 -8.03 -15.44 4.00
C GLY A 227 -9.32 -15.82 3.29
N ALA A 228 -10.17 -14.82 3.14
CA ALA A 228 -11.41 -14.90 2.39
C ALA A 228 -11.61 -13.65 1.52
N THR A 229 -12.12 -13.88 0.31
CA THR A 229 -12.49 -12.83 -0.64
C THR A 229 -13.98 -12.57 -0.55
N GLU A 230 -14.34 -11.30 -0.42
CA GLU A 230 -15.73 -10.84 -0.38
C GLU A 230 -16.50 -11.24 -1.65
N TRP A 231 -17.74 -11.70 -1.51
CA TRP A 231 -18.57 -12.04 -2.68
C TRP A 231 -19.10 -10.80 -3.40
N SER A 232 -19.28 -9.68 -2.69
CA SER A 232 -19.89 -8.47 -3.23
C SER A 232 -18.84 -7.57 -3.88
N ARG A 233 -19.12 -7.12 -5.11
CA ARG A 233 -18.31 -6.09 -5.78
C ARG A 233 -18.46 -4.70 -5.16
N ALA A 234 -19.45 -4.52 -4.29
CA ALA A 234 -19.62 -3.29 -3.51
C ALA A 234 -18.64 -3.19 -2.33
N SER A 235 -17.76 -4.19 -2.14
CA SER A 235 -16.79 -4.21 -1.04
C SER A 235 -15.47 -3.51 -1.37
N TYR A 236 -15.13 -3.29 -2.65
CA TYR A 236 -13.86 -2.69 -3.03
C TYR A 236 -13.91 -2.11 -4.45
N GLY A 237 -12.98 -1.22 -4.77
CA GLY A 237 -12.80 -0.71 -6.13
C GLY A 237 -13.83 0.34 -6.55
N LEU A 238 -14.04 0.48 -7.86
CA LEU A 238 -14.93 1.50 -8.45
C LEU A 238 -16.34 1.48 -7.86
N LEU A 239 -16.94 0.29 -7.73
CA LEU A 239 -18.31 0.17 -7.25
C LEU A 239 -18.47 0.52 -5.77
N PHE A 240 -17.43 0.31 -4.94
CA PHE A 240 -17.41 0.79 -3.57
C PHE A 240 -17.45 2.33 -3.55
N ASP A 241 -16.59 2.98 -4.32
CA ASP A 241 -16.51 4.44 -4.40
C ASP A 241 -17.78 5.08 -4.99
N GLU A 242 -18.35 4.51 -6.05
CA GLU A 242 -19.56 5.03 -6.72
C GLU A 242 -20.80 4.98 -5.82
N GLN A 243 -20.83 4.06 -4.85
CA GLN A 243 -21.90 3.94 -3.87
C GLN A 243 -21.69 4.81 -2.61
N GLY A 244 -20.65 5.65 -2.60
CA GLY A 244 -20.29 6.50 -1.46
C GLY A 244 -19.54 5.76 -0.34
N GLY A 245 -18.85 4.67 -0.71
CA GLY A 245 -18.04 3.85 0.17
C GLY A 245 -18.87 2.97 1.09
N GLY A 246 -18.43 2.85 2.34
CA GLY A 246 -19.01 1.92 3.29
C GLY A 246 -18.29 1.88 4.63
N VAL A 247 -18.66 0.90 5.44
CA VAL A 247 -18.10 0.66 6.76
C VAL A 247 -17.50 -0.74 6.81
N PHE A 248 -16.26 -0.84 7.27
CA PHE A 248 -15.61 -2.10 7.61
C PHE A 248 -15.52 -2.22 9.11
N VAL A 249 -15.88 -3.40 9.63
CA VAL A 249 -15.84 -3.67 11.07
C VAL A 249 -15.02 -4.91 11.33
N MET A 250 -14.01 -4.79 12.20
CA MET A 250 -13.25 -5.92 12.73
C MET A 250 -13.62 -6.13 14.19
N LYS A 251 -14.15 -7.32 14.52
CA LYS A 251 -14.30 -7.80 15.90
C LYS A 251 -13.19 -8.79 16.20
N TRP A 252 -12.44 -8.53 17.24
CA TRP A 252 -11.34 -9.39 17.69
C TRP A 252 -11.47 -9.66 19.19
N ASP A 253 -11.56 -10.94 19.54
CA ASP A 253 -11.52 -11.44 20.91
C ASP A 253 -10.76 -12.77 21.00
N GLU A 254 -10.78 -13.43 22.16
CA GLU A 254 -10.10 -14.70 22.36
C GLU A 254 -10.67 -15.87 21.54
N ASN A 255 -11.88 -15.75 21.00
CA ASN A 255 -12.56 -16.81 20.28
C ASN A 255 -12.47 -16.65 18.77
N SER A 256 -12.35 -15.42 18.26
CA SER A 256 -12.34 -15.18 16.82
C SER A 256 -11.83 -13.80 16.43
N ILE A 257 -11.40 -13.70 15.18
CA ILE A 257 -11.26 -12.43 14.44
C ILE A 257 -12.26 -12.47 13.28
N ALA A 258 -13.28 -11.61 13.32
CA ALA A 258 -14.34 -11.55 12.33
C ALA A 258 -14.39 -10.17 11.67
N VAL A 259 -14.58 -10.13 10.36
CA VAL A 259 -14.67 -8.89 9.58
C VAL A 259 -16.02 -8.83 8.86
N TRP A 260 -16.69 -7.67 8.94
CA TRP A 260 -17.87 -7.33 8.15
C TRP A 260 -17.54 -6.18 7.20
N SER A 261 -18.11 -6.19 6.01
CA SER A 261 -18.15 -5.05 5.09
C SER A 261 -19.61 -4.68 4.79
N PHE A 262 -19.95 -3.41 5.02
CA PHE A 262 -21.25 -2.85 4.68
C PHE A 262 -21.05 -1.75 3.65
N PHE A 263 -21.65 -1.89 2.47
CA PHE A 263 -21.76 -0.75 1.55
C PHE A 263 -22.64 0.33 2.16
N ARG A 264 -22.45 1.59 1.76
CA ARG A 264 -23.03 2.77 2.41
C ARG A 264 -24.51 2.65 2.79
N ALA A 265 -25.35 2.13 1.91
CA ALA A 265 -26.79 2.03 2.14
C ALA A 265 -27.22 0.86 3.05
N ALA A 266 -26.32 -0.09 3.35
CA ALA A 266 -26.56 -1.23 4.23
C ALA A 266 -25.88 -1.11 5.60
N VAL A 267 -25.26 0.04 5.91
CA VAL A 267 -24.65 0.27 7.22
C VAL A 267 -25.71 0.14 8.32
N PRO A 268 -25.52 -0.76 9.30
CA PRO A 268 -26.41 -0.89 10.46
C PRO A 268 -26.57 0.43 11.23
N LYS A 269 -27.81 0.74 11.66
CA LYS A 269 -28.13 2.03 12.29
C LYS A 269 -27.41 2.24 13.62
N ASP A 270 -27.25 1.16 14.38
CA ASP A 270 -26.58 1.12 15.68
C ASP A 270 -25.11 1.57 15.60
N ILE A 271 -24.43 1.36 14.47
CA ILE A 271 -23.09 1.92 14.21
C ILE A 271 -23.14 3.45 14.17
N GLY A 272 -24.09 4.02 13.42
CA GLY A 272 -24.26 5.48 13.32
C GLY A 272 -24.77 6.14 14.61
N GLU A 273 -25.45 5.38 15.45
CA GLU A 273 -25.94 5.80 16.77
C GLU A 273 -24.89 5.63 17.89
N GLY A 274 -23.74 5.02 17.58
CA GLY A 274 -22.64 4.81 18.53
C GLY A 274 -22.87 3.68 19.53
N THR A 275 -23.82 2.77 19.27
CA THR A 275 -24.15 1.62 20.12
C THR A 275 -24.02 0.29 19.35
N PRO A 276 -22.87 0.00 18.72
CA PRO A 276 -22.73 -1.14 17.81
C PRO A 276 -22.98 -2.49 18.51
N ASN A 277 -23.82 -3.32 17.92
CA ASN A 277 -24.17 -4.67 18.35
C ASN A 277 -23.94 -5.70 17.23
N PRO A 278 -22.73 -6.32 17.18
CA PRO A 278 -22.39 -7.31 16.16
C PRO A 278 -23.32 -8.53 16.06
N SER A 279 -24.08 -8.84 17.11
CA SER A 279 -25.00 -10.00 17.10
C SER A 279 -26.20 -9.82 16.16
N GLU A 280 -26.51 -8.58 15.76
CA GLU A 280 -27.66 -8.25 14.89
C GLU A 280 -27.29 -8.07 13.41
N TRP A 281 -26.00 -8.07 13.08
CA TRP A 281 -25.53 -7.75 11.72
C TRP A 281 -25.56 -8.94 10.75
N GLY A 282 -25.85 -10.15 11.25
CA GLY A 282 -25.75 -11.38 10.49
C GLY A 282 -24.32 -11.91 10.39
N LEU A 283 -24.09 -12.81 9.42
CA LEU A 283 -22.79 -13.47 9.25
C LEU A 283 -21.71 -12.46 8.83
N PRO A 284 -20.47 -12.60 9.34
CA PRO A 284 -19.35 -11.82 8.86
C PRO A 284 -19.02 -12.19 7.42
N SER A 285 -18.29 -11.30 6.77
CA SER A 285 -17.68 -11.52 5.46
C SER A 285 -16.57 -12.56 5.51
N ALA A 286 -15.78 -12.52 6.58
CA ALA A 286 -14.68 -13.44 6.84
C ALA A 286 -14.53 -13.67 8.34
N VAL A 287 -14.14 -14.89 8.75
CA VAL A 287 -13.85 -15.18 10.15
C VAL A 287 -12.70 -16.18 10.29
N LEU A 288 -11.74 -15.85 11.16
CA LEU A 288 -10.75 -16.78 11.68
C LEU A 288 -11.18 -17.17 13.10
N SER A 289 -11.65 -18.41 13.27
CA SER A 289 -12.16 -18.94 14.53
C SER A 289 -11.10 -19.68 15.33
N SER A 290 -11.32 -19.78 16.64
CA SER A 290 -10.44 -20.51 17.56
C SER A 290 -10.45 -22.03 17.41
N SER A 291 -11.29 -22.57 16.52
CA SER A 291 -11.39 -24.01 16.26
C SER A 291 -10.13 -24.62 15.64
N MET A 292 -9.42 -23.86 14.80
CA MET A 292 -8.19 -24.29 14.13
C MET A 292 -7.03 -23.29 14.30
N CYS A 293 -7.18 -22.29 15.19
CA CYS A 293 -6.17 -21.28 15.45
C CYS A 293 -6.28 -20.73 16.87
N ASP A 294 -5.21 -20.80 17.68
CA ASP A 294 -5.20 -20.21 19.02
C ASP A 294 -5.03 -18.67 18.93
N ILE A 295 -6.16 -17.92 18.89
CA ILE A 295 -6.15 -16.47 18.63
C ILE A 295 -5.26 -15.71 19.63
N PRO A 296 -5.40 -15.86 20.96
CA PRO A 296 -4.55 -15.16 21.92
C PRO A 296 -3.07 -15.56 21.85
N ARG A 297 -2.73 -16.71 21.26
CA ARG A 297 -1.33 -17.10 21.04
C ARG A 297 -0.70 -16.32 19.89
N PHE A 298 -1.41 -16.19 18.78
CA PHE A 298 -0.87 -15.68 17.51
C PHE A 298 -1.06 -14.18 17.30
N PHE A 299 -2.04 -13.54 17.91
CA PHE A 299 -2.34 -12.11 17.69
C PHE A 299 -2.16 -11.32 18.98
N LYS A 300 -1.19 -10.40 19.01
CA LYS A 300 -0.82 -9.63 20.21
C LYS A 300 -0.26 -8.26 19.86
N ASN A 301 -0.60 -7.26 20.67
CA ASN A 301 0.05 -5.96 20.65
C ASN A 301 0.04 -5.30 19.26
N HIS A 302 -1.13 -5.30 18.61
CA HIS A 302 -1.29 -4.80 17.25
C HIS A 302 -1.35 -3.27 17.21
N ALA A 303 -0.66 -2.63 16.28
CA ALA A 303 -1.00 -1.27 15.84
C ALA A 303 -1.88 -1.32 14.60
N ILE A 304 -2.71 -0.29 14.43
CA ILE A 304 -3.53 -0.08 13.24
C ILE A 304 -2.69 0.64 12.19
N ILE A 305 -2.79 0.20 10.93
CA ILE A 305 -2.03 0.73 9.80
C ILE A 305 -2.94 1.08 8.62
N PHE A 306 -2.67 2.23 8.00
CA PHE A 306 -3.15 2.58 6.66
C PHE A 306 -1.96 2.71 5.71
N GLY A 307 -2.03 2.11 4.51
CA GLY A 307 -0.99 2.19 3.47
C GLY A 307 -1.54 1.91 2.06
N VAL A 308 -0.73 2.16 1.03
CA VAL A 308 -0.97 1.99 -0.43
C VAL A 308 0.32 1.63 -1.16
#